data_AF-A0A3C0G1L6-F1
#
_entry.id   AF-A0A3C0G1L6-F1
#
_cell.length_a   1.000
_cell.length_b   1.000
_cell.length_c   1.000
_cell.angle_alpha   90.00
_cell.angle_beta   90.00
_cell.angle_gamma   90.00
#
_symmetry.space_group_name_H-M   'P 1'
#
loop_
_entity.id
_entity.type
_entity.pdbx_description
1 polymer ?
#
loop_
_entity_poly.entity_id
_entity_poly.type
_entity_poly.pdbx_seq_one_letter_code
_entity_poly.pdbx_strand_id
1 'polypeptide(L)'
;MAKRIAWDYLKYYTSVLPNMDYHETELRAELPNGGRIQLLGCERPQTLKGLYIDGVVLDEVAQMPPKMWTEVIRPALSDREGFMIAIGTPQGHNAFFDLYQHGVHNEKWYTKLFKASETKVVKHEELEEAKKMMPPEIYESEYECSFESNAIGSIYALGLNKADDEKRITKVPYDPTIKVNTFWDLGMQDKTAIWFCQQ
;
A
#
# COMPACT_ATOMS: atom_id res chain seq x y z
N MET A 1 18.11 8.37 3.67
CA MET A 1 17.61 9.49 4.51
C MET A 1 16.67 8.97 5.59
N ALA A 2 15.60 8.25 5.23
CA ALA A 2 14.64 7.63 6.16
C ALA A 2 15.28 6.83 7.32
N LYS A 3 16.27 5.97 7.03
CA LYS A 3 17.00 5.21 8.08
C LYS A 3 17.65 6.07 9.16
N ARG A 4 18.21 7.23 8.78
CA ARG A 4 18.87 8.11 9.77
C ARG A 4 17.83 8.80 10.66
N ILE A 5 16.67 9.15 10.10
CA ILE A 5 15.55 9.73 10.86
C ILE A 5 14.99 8.71 11.84
N ALA A 6 14.77 7.46 11.39
CA ALA A 6 14.27 6.39 12.25
C ALA A 6 15.22 6.03 13.39
N TRP A 7 16.53 6.23 13.22
CA TRP A 7 17.55 5.95 14.26
C TRP A 7 17.39 6.85 15.49
N ASP A 8 17.15 8.14 15.28
CA ASP A 8 16.96 9.08 16.38
C ASP A 8 15.65 8.81 17.13
N TYR A 9 14.58 8.48 16.41
CA TYR A 9 13.33 8.03 17.03
C TYR A 9 13.51 6.76 17.83
N LEU A 10 14.25 5.78 17.28
CA LEU A 10 14.55 4.55 17.99
C LEU A 10 15.24 4.87 19.31
N LYS A 11 16.35 5.62 19.30
CA LYS A 11 17.07 6.01 20.52
C LYS A 11 16.18 6.76 21.50
N TYR A 12 15.36 7.69 21.02
CA TYR A 12 14.46 8.46 21.86
C TYR A 12 13.45 7.58 22.58
N TYR A 13 12.73 6.72 21.85
CA TYR A 13 11.69 5.87 22.44
C TYR A 13 12.25 4.71 23.25
N THR A 14 13.46 4.21 22.96
CA THR A 14 14.11 3.17 23.77
C THR A 14 14.92 3.73 24.95
N SER A 15 15.08 5.05 25.07
CA SER A 15 15.85 5.69 26.16
C SER A 15 15.31 5.41 27.56
N VAL A 16 14.03 5.05 27.66
CA VAL A 16 13.38 4.68 28.93
C VAL A 16 13.78 3.30 29.44
N LEU A 17 14.40 2.47 28.60
CA LEU A 17 14.85 1.13 28.95
C LEU A 17 16.26 1.19 29.57
N PRO A 18 16.50 0.51 30.70
CA PRO A 18 17.83 0.47 31.31
C PRO A 18 18.77 -0.43 30.48
N ASN A 19 20.07 -0.17 30.51
CA ASN A 19 21.11 -1.05 29.90
C ASN A 19 20.95 -1.29 28.38
N MET A 20 20.49 -0.29 27.64
CA MET A 20 20.51 -0.32 26.17
C MET A 20 21.94 -0.12 25.65
N ASP A 21 22.32 -0.87 24.61
CA ASP A 21 23.55 -0.62 23.84
C ASP A 21 23.21 -0.19 22.40
N TYR A 22 23.90 0.83 21.89
CA TYR A 22 23.61 1.45 20.61
C TYR A 22 24.87 1.48 19.72
N HIS A 23 24.77 0.87 18.55
CA HIS A 23 25.83 0.87 17.54
C HIS A 23 25.43 1.75 16.35
N GLU A 24 25.92 2.99 16.33
CA GLU A 24 25.52 3.97 15.31
C GLU A 24 26.01 3.61 13.89
N THR A 25 27.18 2.99 13.77
CA THR A 25 27.75 2.58 12.48
C THR A 25 26.89 1.51 11.79
N GLU A 26 26.35 0.59 12.58
CA GLU A 26 25.54 -0.55 12.10
C GLU A 26 24.03 -0.26 12.14
N LEU A 27 23.63 0.89 12.70
CA LEU A 27 22.24 1.27 12.99
C LEU A 27 21.50 0.17 13.75
N ARG A 28 22.09 -0.28 14.86
CA ARG A 28 21.67 -1.44 15.64
C ARG A 28 21.57 -1.08 17.12
N ALA A 29 20.44 -1.39 17.74
CA ALA A 29 20.23 -1.28 19.18
C ALA A 29 20.04 -2.66 19.80
N GLU A 30 20.75 -2.93 20.89
CA GLU A 30 20.60 -4.14 21.69
C GLU A 30 19.74 -3.84 22.91
N LEU A 31 18.73 -4.69 23.10
CA LEU A 31 17.77 -4.63 24.19
C LEU A 31 18.32 -5.41 25.40
N PRO A 32 17.86 -5.11 26.63
CA PRO A 32 18.40 -5.72 27.84
C PRO A 32 18.13 -7.23 27.96
N ASN A 33 17.17 -7.74 27.19
CA ASN A 33 16.83 -9.15 27.10
C ASN A 33 17.65 -9.89 26.02
N GLY A 34 18.66 -9.25 25.42
CA GLY A 34 19.44 -9.81 24.30
C GLY A 34 18.74 -9.70 22.94
N GLY A 35 17.54 -9.11 22.89
CA GLY A 35 16.87 -8.79 21.63
C GLY A 35 17.62 -7.69 20.88
N ARG A 36 17.42 -7.60 19.56
CA ARG A 36 18.08 -6.62 18.71
C ARG A 36 17.10 -5.95 17.77
N ILE A 37 17.16 -4.63 17.70
CA ILE A 37 16.47 -3.84 16.67
C ILE A 37 17.53 -3.29 15.72
N GLN A 38 17.37 -3.51 14.42
CA GLN A 38 18.34 -3.09 13.41
C GLN A 38 17.65 -2.43 12.21
N LEU A 39 18.18 -1.28 11.78
CA LEU A 39 17.66 -0.55 10.62
C LEU A 39 18.39 -0.96 9.35
N LEU A 40 17.70 -1.76 8.54
CA LEU A 40 18.22 -2.34 7.31
C LEU A 40 17.63 -1.66 6.08
N GLY A 41 18.31 -1.76 4.94
CA GLY A 41 17.94 -1.07 3.71
C GLY A 41 17.57 -2.06 2.66
N CYS A 42 16.43 -1.83 2.02
CA CYS A 42 15.85 -2.76 1.07
C CYS A 42 16.36 -2.58 -0.37
N GLU A 43 17.29 -1.65 -0.62
CA GLU A 43 17.89 -1.41 -1.94
C GLU A 43 18.66 -2.62 -2.49
N ARG A 44 19.22 -3.46 -1.60
CA ARG A 44 19.97 -4.68 -1.98
C ARG A 44 19.40 -5.90 -1.26
N PRO A 45 18.33 -6.53 -1.79
CA PRO A 45 17.67 -7.66 -1.14
C PRO A 45 18.60 -8.84 -0.82
N GLN A 46 19.68 -9.01 -1.59
CA GLN A 46 20.64 -10.11 -1.42
C GLN A 46 21.37 -10.03 -0.07
N THR A 47 21.63 -8.83 0.45
CA THR A 47 22.31 -8.66 1.75
C THR A 47 21.42 -9.00 2.93
N LEU A 48 20.11 -9.13 2.69
CA LEU A 48 19.10 -9.42 3.70
C LEU A 48 18.75 -10.91 3.74
N LYS A 49 19.17 -11.69 2.73
CA LYS A 49 19.00 -13.16 2.73
C LYS A 49 19.88 -13.78 3.83
N GLY A 50 19.31 -14.72 4.57
CA GLY A 50 19.99 -15.43 5.66
C GLY A 50 19.94 -14.73 7.02
N LEU A 51 19.28 -13.57 7.12
CA LEU A 51 18.96 -12.98 8.42
C LEU A 51 17.83 -13.75 9.09
N TYR A 52 17.99 -14.03 10.37
CA TYR A 52 16.92 -14.50 11.23
C TYR A 52 16.11 -13.29 11.69
N ILE A 53 14.81 -13.32 11.42
CA ILE A 53 13.91 -12.19 11.65
C ILE A 53 12.69 -12.70 12.44
N ASP A 54 12.60 -12.31 13.71
CA ASP A 54 11.43 -12.60 14.55
C ASP A 54 10.28 -11.58 14.31
N GLY A 55 10.60 -10.42 13.74
CA GLY A 55 9.62 -9.42 13.32
C GLY A 55 10.23 -8.38 12.39
N VAL A 56 9.46 -7.89 11.41
CA VAL A 56 9.92 -6.84 10.47
C VAL A 56 8.86 -5.77 10.26
N VAL A 57 9.31 -4.52 10.22
CA VAL A 57 8.51 -3.37 9.79
C VAL A 57 9.09 -2.89 8.47
N LEU A 58 8.29 -2.93 7.42
CA LEU A 58 8.67 -2.46 6.09
C LEU A 58 7.98 -1.12 5.85
N ASP A 59 8.77 -0.08 5.69
CA ASP A 59 8.33 1.29 5.43
C ASP A 59 8.41 1.61 3.93
N GLU A 60 7.39 2.26 3.40
CA GLU A 60 7.21 2.52 1.97
C GLU A 60 7.29 1.27 1.07
N VAL A 61 6.51 0.23 1.41
CA VAL A 61 6.54 -1.07 0.71
C VAL A 61 6.23 -0.94 -0.78
N ALA A 62 5.40 0.01 -1.18
CA ALA A 62 5.07 0.26 -2.58
C ALA A 62 6.31 0.57 -3.45
N GLN A 63 7.36 1.13 -2.86
CA GLN A 63 8.62 1.47 -3.55
C GLN A 63 9.65 0.33 -3.51
N MET A 64 9.39 -0.73 -2.73
CA MET A 64 10.31 -1.84 -2.60
C MET A 64 10.24 -2.77 -3.82
N PRO A 65 11.35 -3.40 -4.22
CA PRO A 65 11.32 -4.44 -5.26
C PRO A 65 10.37 -5.58 -4.87
N PRO A 66 9.47 -6.05 -5.75
CA PRO A 66 8.51 -7.12 -5.43
C PRO A 66 9.16 -8.41 -4.89
N LYS A 67 10.38 -8.70 -5.38
CA LYS A 67 11.19 -9.85 -4.95
C LYS A 67 11.61 -9.79 -3.48
N MET A 68 11.63 -8.60 -2.87
CA MET A 68 11.97 -8.41 -1.46
C MET A 68 11.03 -9.22 -0.56
N TRP A 69 9.73 -9.18 -0.85
CA TRP A 69 8.73 -9.92 -0.10
C TRP A 69 8.87 -11.42 -0.33
N THR A 70 8.80 -11.86 -1.59
CA THR A 70 8.69 -13.29 -1.94
C THR A 70 9.98 -14.07 -1.70
N GLU A 71 11.15 -13.47 -1.93
CA GLU A 71 12.43 -14.18 -1.85
C GLU A 71 13.20 -13.98 -0.54
N VAL A 72 12.84 -12.98 0.28
CA VAL A 72 13.64 -12.63 1.47
C VAL A 72 12.78 -12.59 2.72
N ILE A 73 11.78 -11.72 2.78
CA ILE A 73 11.00 -11.53 4.00
C ILE A 73 10.15 -12.77 4.31
N ARG A 74 9.40 -13.28 3.33
CA ARG A 74 8.50 -14.42 3.55
C ARG A 74 9.25 -15.69 4.01
N PRO A 75 10.39 -16.08 3.42
CA PRO A 75 11.20 -17.18 3.94
C PRO A 75 11.75 -16.91 5.35
N ALA A 76 12.30 -15.72 5.61
CA ALA A 76 12.91 -15.39 6.90
C ALA A 76 11.90 -15.44 8.06
N LEU A 77 10.67 -14.97 7.84
CA LEU A 77 9.60 -15.03 8.86
C LEU A 77 9.07 -16.45 9.06
N SER A 78 9.15 -17.32 8.04
CA SER A 78 8.67 -18.69 8.16
C SER A 78 9.52 -19.53 9.09
N ASP A 79 10.81 -19.24 9.16
CA ASP A 79 11.77 -19.96 10.01
C ASP A 79 11.59 -19.64 11.51
N ARG A 80 11.09 -18.43 11.81
CA ARG A 80 10.97 -17.91 13.19
C ARG A 80 9.53 -17.71 13.66
N GLU A 81 8.55 -18.08 12.84
CA GLU A 81 7.12 -17.79 13.08
C GLU A 81 6.89 -16.30 13.40
N GLY A 82 7.66 -15.44 12.74
CA GLY A 82 7.69 -14.01 13.01
C GLY A 82 6.51 -13.24 12.41
N PHE A 83 6.38 -11.97 12.79
CA PHE A 83 5.35 -11.07 12.27
C PHE A 83 5.90 -10.06 11.26
N MET A 84 5.00 -9.51 10.43
CA MET A 84 5.31 -8.40 9.54
C MET A 84 4.31 -7.27 9.72
N ILE A 85 4.83 -6.04 9.68
CA ILE A 85 4.05 -4.83 9.49
C ILE A 85 4.52 -4.19 8.17
N ALA A 86 3.59 -4.01 7.24
CA ALA A 86 3.85 -3.34 5.96
C ALA A 86 3.08 -2.01 5.96
N ILE A 87 3.81 -0.91 5.76
CA ILE A 87 3.24 0.44 5.66
C ILE A 87 3.75 1.13 4.39
N GLY A 88 2.99 2.12 3.91
CA GLY A 88 3.35 2.91 2.75
C GLY A 88 2.12 3.50 2.07
N THR A 89 2.34 4.41 1.14
CA THR A 89 1.27 4.95 0.31
C THR A 89 1.04 4.08 -0.93
N PRO A 90 -0.22 3.92 -1.38
CA PRO A 90 -0.52 3.26 -2.64
C PRO A 90 0.22 3.89 -3.82
N GLN A 91 0.73 3.06 -4.72
CA GLN A 91 1.32 3.49 -5.99
C GLN A 91 0.78 2.60 -7.12
N GLY A 92 -0.54 2.65 -7.27
CA GLY A 92 -1.30 1.81 -8.19
C GLY A 92 -1.29 0.32 -7.90
N HIS A 93 -1.60 -0.47 -8.93
CA HIS A 93 -1.69 -1.93 -8.87
C HIS A 93 -0.28 -2.55 -8.95
N ASN A 94 0.43 -2.52 -7.82
CA ASN A 94 1.74 -3.13 -7.64
C ASN A 94 1.69 -4.27 -6.59
N ALA A 95 2.85 -4.82 -6.23
CA ALA A 95 2.94 -5.89 -5.24
C ALA A 95 2.38 -5.50 -3.85
N PHE A 96 2.37 -4.21 -3.51
CA PHE A 96 1.76 -3.73 -2.26
C PHE A 96 0.23 -3.73 -2.35
N PHE A 97 -0.36 -3.39 -3.50
CA PHE A 97 -1.79 -3.57 -3.74
C PHE A 97 -2.19 -5.04 -3.63
N ASP A 98 -1.44 -5.95 -4.26
CA ASP A 98 -1.71 -7.39 -4.15
C ASP A 98 -1.64 -7.89 -2.70
N LEU A 99 -0.65 -7.40 -1.93
CA LEU A 99 -0.50 -7.70 -0.51
C LEU A 99 -1.67 -7.15 0.31
N TYR A 100 -2.10 -5.91 0.04
CA TYR A 100 -3.24 -5.29 0.68
C TYR A 100 -4.53 -6.07 0.41
N GLN A 101 -4.79 -6.41 -0.86
CA GLN A 101 -5.95 -7.22 -1.26
C GLN A 101 -5.93 -8.60 -0.59
N HIS A 102 -4.76 -9.25 -0.53
CA HIS A 102 -4.61 -10.50 0.19
C HIS A 102 -4.94 -10.34 1.69
N GLY A 103 -4.51 -9.26 2.32
CA GLY A 103 -4.80 -8.97 3.73
C GLY A 103 -6.28 -8.75 4.01
N VAL A 104 -6.97 -7.99 3.15
CA VAL A 104 -8.42 -7.73 3.27
C VAL A 104 -9.25 -9.02 3.23
N HIS A 105 -8.83 -10.00 2.42
CA HIS A 105 -9.56 -11.27 2.25
C HIS A 105 -9.09 -12.39 3.17
N ASN A 106 -8.15 -12.11 4.09
CA ASN A 106 -7.57 -13.12 4.97
C ASN A 106 -7.70 -12.71 6.43
N GLU A 107 -8.54 -13.41 7.19
CA GLU A 107 -8.82 -13.11 8.60
C GLU A 107 -7.58 -13.15 9.51
N LYS A 108 -6.48 -13.77 9.07
CA LYS A 108 -5.21 -13.78 9.81
C LYS A 108 -4.42 -12.48 9.67
N TRP A 109 -4.82 -11.61 8.76
CA TRP A 109 -4.17 -10.34 8.49
C TRP A 109 -5.00 -9.20 9.07
N TYR A 110 -4.31 -8.26 9.71
CA TYR A 110 -4.91 -6.98 10.05
C TYR A 110 -4.61 -6.00 8.93
N THR A 111 -5.64 -5.40 8.35
CA THR A 111 -5.51 -4.47 7.23
C THR A 111 -6.38 -3.25 7.49
N LYS A 112 -5.80 -2.05 7.32
CA LYS A 112 -6.49 -0.79 7.57
C LYS A 112 -5.90 0.32 6.70
N LEU A 113 -6.79 1.17 6.18
CA LEU A 113 -6.43 2.41 5.48
C LEU A 113 -6.61 3.59 6.42
N PHE A 114 -5.73 4.59 6.27
CA PHE A 114 -5.68 5.78 7.11
C PHE A 114 -5.63 7.02 6.24
N LYS A 115 -6.80 7.49 5.77
CA LYS A 115 -6.89 8.69 4.95
C LYS A 115 -6.53 9.93 5.77
N ALA A 116 -5.77 10.85 5.19
CA ALA A 116 -5.40 12.11 5.84
C ALA A 116 -6.64 12.92 6.26
N SER A 117 -7.69 12.89 5.42
CA SER A 117 -9.00 13.50 5.70
C SER A 117 -9.72 12.93 6.93
N GLU A 118 -9.48 11.66 7.28
CA GLU A 118 -10.16 10.95 8.38
C GLU A 118 -9.34 10.92 9.67
N THR A 119 -8.01 10.90 9.57
CA THR A 119 -7.10 10.71 10.71
C THR A 119 -6.99 11.94 11.62
N LYS A 120 -7.32 13.13 11.10
CA LYS A 120 -7.18 14.44 11.80
C LYS A 120 -5.76 14.76 12.27
N VAL A 121 -4.76 14.04 11.77
CA VAL A 121 -3.34 14.28 12.08
C VAL A 121 -2.85 15.53 11.34
N VAL A 122 -3.29 15.68 10.09
CA VAL A 122 -3.01 16.87 9.27
C VAL A 122 -4.16 17.87 9.45
N LYS A 123 -3.82 19.15 9.59
CA LYS A 123 -4.82 20.22 9.69
C LYS A 123 -5.61 20.30 8.38
N HIS A 124 -6.91 20.57 8.49
CA HIS A 124 -7.77 20.66 7.31
C HIS A 124 -7.32 21.74 6.32
N GLU A 125 -6.78 22.87 6.82
CA GLU A 125 -6.24 23.95 5.98
C GLU A 125 -5.08 23.46 5.09
N GLU A 126 -4.17 22.66 5.64
CA GLU A 126 -3.03 22.08 4.90
C GLU A 126 -3.51 21.09 3.82
N LEU A 127 -4.57 20.31 4.10
CA LEU A 127 -5.16 19.40 3.12
C LEU A 127 -5.77 20.16 1.94
N GLU A 128 -6.50 21.24 2.22
CA GLU A 128 -7.10 22.10 1.19
C GLU A 128 -6.04 22.82 0.36
N GLU A 129 -4.93 23.24 0.97
CA GLU A 129 -3.80 23.82 0.27
C GLU A 129 -3.07 22.78 -0.60
N ALA A 130 -2.79 21.59 -0.06
CA ALA A 130 -2.18 20.49 -0.81
C ALA A 130 -3.02 20.11 -2.04
N LYS A 131 -4.35 20.03 -1.88
CA LYS A 131 -5.28 19.73 -2.98
C LYS A 131 -5.26 20.75 -4.11
N LYS A 132 -4.91 22.01 -3.83
CA LYS A 132 -4.76 23.08 -4.85
C LYS A 132 -3.39 23.06 -5.53
N MET A 133 -2.36 22.62 -4.81
CA MET A 133 -0.97 22.63 -5.30
C MET A 133 -0.56 21.35 -6.02
N MET A 134 -1.27 20.25 -5.77
CA MET A 134 -0.94 18.93 -6.31
C MET A 134 -1.91 18.53 -7.44
N PRO A 135 -1.44 17.76 -8.44
CA PRO A 135 -2.34 17.06 -9.35
C PRO A 135 -3.33 16.18 -8.56
N PRO A 136 -4.61 16.11 -8.96
CA PRO A 136 -5.63 15.35 -8.23
C PRO A 136 -5.21 13.90 -7.97
N GLU A 137 -4.59 13.24 -8.95
CA GLU A 137 -4.18 11.84 -8.83
C GLU A 137 -3.09 11.65 -7.77
N ILE A 138 -2.12 12.57 -7.69
CA ILE A 138 -1.07 12.52 -6.68
C ILE A 138 -1.66 12.80 -5.29
N TYR A 139 -2.58 13.77 -5.19
CA TYR A 139 -3.27 14.04 -3.93
C TYR A 139 -4.06 12.81 -3.45
N GLU A 140 -4.86 12.20 -4.32
CA GLU A 140 -5.65 11.01 -3.98
C GLU A 140 -4.77 9.82 -3.56
N SER A 141 -3.60 9.64 -4.18
CA SER A 141 -2.66 8.58 -3.80
C SER A 141 -2.00 8.84 -2.45
N GLU A 142 -1.42 10.03 -2.26
CA GLU A 142 -0.59 10.37 -1.10
C GLU A 142 -1.43 10.68 0.15
N TYR A 143 -2.57 11.36 0.00
CA TYR A 143 -3.40 11.81 1.13
C TYR A 143 -4.63 10.94 1.36
N GLU A 144 -5.28 10.44 0.30
CA GLU A 144 -6.53 9.66 0.43
C GLU A 144 -6.31 8.14 0.28
N CYS A 145 -5.05 7.70 0.12
CA CYS A 145 -4.66 6.31 -0.06
C CYS A 145 -5.43 5.59 -1.18
N SER A 146 -5.64 6.25 -2.31
CA SER A 146 -6.30 5.67 -3.47
C SER A 146 -5.34 4.80 -4.30
N PHE A 147 -5.73 3.55 -4.56
CA PHE A 147 -5.00 2.63 -5.44
C PHE A 147 -5.30 2.85 -6.93
N GLU A 148 -6.33 3.63 -7.26
CA GLU A 148 -6.75 3.88 -8.65
C GLU A 148 -5.95 5.01 -9.34
N SER A 149 -5.10 5.71 -8.57
CA SER A 149 -4.39 6.92 -8.96
C SER A 149 -3.33 6.74 -10.05
N ASN A 150 -2.92 5.50 -10.36
CA ASN A 150 -1.91 5.24 -11.38
C ASN A 150 -2.41 5.34 -12.82
N ALA A 151 -3.69 5.67 -13.02
CA ALA A 151 -4.24 5.87 -14.34
C ALA A 151 -3.94 7.29 -14.86
N ILE A 152 -2.67 7.71 -14.87
CA ILE A 152 -2.23 8.96 -15.51
C ILE A 152 -2.61 8.86 -17.00
N GLY A 153 -3.68 9.56 -17.40
CA GLY A 153 -4.22 9.55 -18.78
C GLY A 153 -5.52 8.75 -18.99
N SER A 154 -6.06 8.09 -17.96
CA SER A 154 -7.40 7.48 -18.04
C SER A 154 -8.49 8.55 -17.95
N ILE A 155 -9.14 8.83 -19.08
CA ILE A 155 -10.20 9.86 -19.15
C ILE A 155 -11.39 9.52 -18.25
N TYR A 156 -11.69 8.24 -18.02
CA TYR A 156 -12.91 7.79 -17.35
C TYR A 156 -12.70 7.21 -15.94
N ALA A 157 -11.48 7.17 -15.40
CA ALA A 157 -11.19 6.58 -14.08
C ALA A 157 -12.05 7.21 -12.96
N LEU A 158 -12.06 8.55 -12.88
CA LEU A 158 -12.84 9.26 -11.86
C LEU A 158 -14.34 8.97 -11.95
N GLY A 159 -14.88 8.88 -13.17
CA GLY A 159 -16.30 8.62 -13.40
C GLY A 159 -16.70 7.19 -13.02
N LEU A 160 -15.82 6.22 -13.27
CA LEU A 160 -16.00 4.82 -12.91
C LEU A 160 -15.90 4.61 -11.39
N ASN A 161 -14.91 5.21 -10.73
CA ASN A 161 -14.77 5.13 -9.28
C ASN A 161 -15.99 5.71 -8.58
N LYS A 162 -16.44 6.90 -9.01
CA LYS A 162 -17.68 7.48 -8.51
C LYS A 162 -18.89 6.58 -8.77
N ALA A 163 -18.93 5.84 -9.88
CA ALA A 163 -20.00 4.89 -10.16
C ALA A 163 -19.96 3.67 -9.24
N ASP A 164 -18.79 3.20 -8.86
CA ASP A 164 -18.63 2.10 -7.92
C ASP A 164 -18.98 2.54 -6.47
N ASP A 165 -18.44 3.69 -6.04
CA ASP A 165 -18.72 4.28 -4.72
C ASP A 165 -20.22 4.53 -4.50
N GLU A 166 -20.92 5.02 -5.54
CA GLU A 166 -22.36 5.23 -5.53
C GLU A 166 -23.18 3.93 -5.77
N LYS A 167 -22.51 2.77 -5.89
CA LYS A 167 -23.11 1.46 -6.16
C LYS A 167 -23.95 1.41 -7.45
N ARG A 168 -23.60 2.24 -8.45
CA ARG A 168 -24.19 2.22 -9.79
C ARG A 168 -23.67 1.05 -10.63
N ILE A 169 -22.49 0.53 -10.31
CA ILE A 169 -21.97 -0.72 -10.88
C ILE A 169 -22.61 -1.88 -10.10
N THR A 170 -23.71 -2.42 -10.63
CA THR A 170 -24.50 -3.44 -9.93
C THR A 170 -25.23 -4.36 -10.90
N LYS A 171 -25.89 -5.38 -10.36
CA LYS A 171 -26.80 -6.23 -11.14
C LYS A 171 -28.11 -5.48 -11.35
N VAL A 172 -28.44 -5.23 -12.60
CA VAL A 172 -29.71 -4.60 -13.00
C VAL A 172 -30.64 -5.67 -13.59
N PRO A 173 -31.90 -5.78 -13.14
CA PRO A 173 -32.86 -6.68 -13.76
C PRO A 173 -33.16 -6.25 -15.20
N TYR A 174 -33.38 -7.21 -16.10
CA TYR A 174 -33.76 -6.91 -17.49
C TYR A 174 -35.28 -6.96 -17.65
N ASP A 175 -35.82 -6.11 -18.52
CA ASP A 175 -37.25 -6.07 -18.84
C ASP A 175 -37.49 -6.65 -20.25
N PRO A 176 -38.21 -7.77 -20.41
CA PRO A 176 -38.44 -8.39 -21.72
C PRO A 176 -39.34 -7.56 -22.65
N THR A 177 -40.03 -6.53 -22.13
CA THR A 177 -40.91 -5.65 -22.91
C THR A 177 -40.17 -4.48 -23.56
N ILE A 178 -38.95 -4.19 -23.09
CA ILE A 178 -38.13 -3.07 -23.56
C ILE A 178 -37.10 -3.58 -24.58
N LYS A 179 -36.96 -2.86 -25.69
CA LYS A 179 -35.98 -3.20 -26.72
C LYS A 179 -34.56 -3.05 -26.17
N VAL A 180 -33.68 -3.96 -26.57
CA VAL A 180 -32.26 -3.91 -26.24
C VAL A 180 -31.51 -3.28 -27.40
N ASN A 181 -30.80 -2.18 -27.11
CA ASN A 181 -29.81 -1.62 -28.03
C ASN A 181 -28.46 -2.28 -27.75
N THR A 182 -27.75 -2.69 -28.81
CA THR A 182 -26.42 -3.26 -28.69
C THR A 182 -25.39 -2.41 -29.41
N PHE A 183 -24.26 -2.14 -28.75
CA PHE A 183 -23.13 -1.39 -29.31
C PHE A 183 -21.96 -2.35 -29.43
N TRP A 184 -21.32 -2.36 -30.59
CA TRP A 184 -20.30 -3.35 -30.93
C TRP A 184 -19.01 -2.63 -31.27
N ASP A 185 -17.95 -2.98 -30.56
CA ASP A 185 -16.57 -2.63 -30.93
C ASP A 185 -15.89 -3.90 -31.46
N LEU A 186 -15.65 -3.92 -32.77
CA LEU A 186 -15.19 -5.11 -33.48
C LEU A 186 -13.66 -5.15 -33.49
N GLY A 187 -13.10 -6.06 -32.69
CA GLY A 187 -11.66 -6.31 -32.64
C GLY A 187 -11.22 -7.25 -33.76
N MET A 188 -10.36 -6.77 -34.67
CA MET A 188 -9.77 -7.61 -35.74
C MET A 188 -8.49 -8.34 -35.28
N GLN A 189 -7.67 -7.68 -34.46
CA GLN A 189 -6.49 -8.27 -33.80
C GLN A 189 -6.65 -8.37 -32.26
N ASP A 190 -7.63 -7.66 -31.72
CA ASP A 190 -8.00 -7.66 -30.29
C ASP A 190 -9.39 -8.29 -30.07
N LYS A 191 -9.84 -8.31 -28.82
CA LYS A 191 -11.15 -8.86 -28.44
C LYS A 191 -12.27 -7.93 -28.89
N THR A 192 -13.32 -8.50 -29.48
CA THR A 192 -14.59 -7.80 -29.70
C THR A 192 -15.31 -7.55 -28.38
N ALA A 193 -15.77 -6.32 -28.17
CA ALA A 193 -16.61 -5.93 -27.04
C ALA A 193 -18.04 -5.62 -27.50
N ILE A 194 -19.03 -6.07 -26.73
CA ILE A 194 -20.45 -5.83 -27.01
C ILE A 194 -21.09 -5.30 -25.73
N TRP A 195 -21.71 -4.13 -25.81
CA TRP A 195 -22.48 -3.53 -24.71
C TRP A 195 -23.97 -3.61 -25.00
N PHE A 196 -24.77 -3.93 -23.97
CA PHE A 196 -26.22 -4.00 -24.03
C PHE A 196 -26.82 -2.88 -23.18
N CYS A 197 -27.79 -2.15 -23.74
CA CYS A 197 -28.50 -1.09 -23.05
C CYS A 197 -30.00 -1.22 -23.28
N GLN A 198 -30.78 -1.15 -22.20
CA GLN A 198 -32.24 -0.98 -22.25
C GLN A 198 -32.57 0.46 -21.85
N GLN A 199 -33.35 1.15 -22.69
CA GLN A 199 -33.82 2.52 -22.49
C GLN A 199 -35.31 2.59 -22.78
#